data_AF-A0AAE2ZED5-F1
#
_entry.id   AF-A0AAE2ZED5-F1
#
_cell.length_a   1.000
_cell.length_b   1.000
_cell.length_c   1.000
_cell.angle_alpha   90.00
_cell.angle_beta   90.00
_cell.angle_gamma   90.00
#
_symmetry.space_group_name_H-M   'P 1'
#
loop_
_entity.id
_entity.type
_entity.pdbx_description
1 polymer ?
#
loop_
_entity_poly.entity_id
_entity_poly.type
_entity_poly.pdbx_seq_one_letter_code
_entity_poly.pdbx_strand_id
1 'polypeptide(L)'
;MLLLKVEEGDIILVKKLDRLGRDTADMIQLIKEFDEMGVSIRFIDDGISTEGVMRKMVVTILSAVAQAERHRILERTNEGHIEAKNKGVKFGRKSTINKKEVVSLREQGLGTTEIARKLNIGRSTVYKIINNKQD
;
A
#
# COMPACT_ATOMS: atom_id res chain seq x y z
N MET A 1 21.81 -7.51 -9.55
CA MET A 1 21.30 -7.06 -8.24
C MET A 1 22.48 -7.10 -7.27
N LEU A 2 22.79 -6.01 -6.57
CA LEU A 2 24.00 -5.91 -5.72
C LEU A 2 24.02 -6.97 -4.61
N LEU A 3 22.83 -7.40 -4.15
CA LEU A 3 22.63 -8.49 -3.19
C LEU A 3 23.29 -9.83 -3.58
N LEU A 4 23.56 -10.10 -4.86
CA LEU A 4 24.14 -11.36 -5.31
C LEU A 4 25.69 -11.40 -5.24
N LYS A 5 26.33 -10.32 -4.81
CA LYS A 5 27.80 -10.17 -4.87
C LYS A 5 28.49 -9.75 -3.58
N VAL A 6 27.73 -9.39 -2.55
CA VAL A 6 28.29 -8.92 -1.28
C VAL A 6 28.54 -10.09 -0.34
N GLU A 7 29.70 -10.08 0.30
CA GLU A 7 30.15 -11.09 1.25
C GLU A 7 30.27 -10.49 2.65
N GLU A 8 30.37 -11.35 3.67
CA GLU A 8 30.55 -10.92 5.05
C GLU A 8 31.80 -10.03 5.18
N GLY A 9 31.65 -8.88 5.84
CA GLY A 9 32.73 -7.89 6.01
C GLY A 9 32.79 -6.81 4.91
N ASP A 10 31.98 -6.92 3.86
CA ASP A 10 31.87 -5.87 2.85
C ASP A 10 31.21 -4.59 3.39
N ILE A 11 31.56 -3.45 2.79
CA ILE A 11 30.97 -2.15 3.09
C ILE A 11 30.31 -1.58 1.83
N ILE A 12 29.00 -1.39 1.89
CA ILE A 12 28.22 -0.73 0.85
C ILE A 12 28.24 0.78 1.09
N LEU A 13 28.76 1.52 0.12
CA LEU A 13 28.72 2.98 0.12
C LEU A 13 27.47 3.47 -0.61
N VAL A 14 26.64 4.22 0.09
CA VAL A 14 25.42 4.83 -0.45
C VAL A 14 25.51 6.34 -0.29
N LYS A 15 25.06 7.10 -1.29
CA LYS A 15 25.13 8.56 -1.22
C LYS A 15 24.27 9.13 -0.08
N LYS A 16 23.01 8.68 0.02
CA LYS A 16 21.99 9.14 0.97
C LYS A 16 21.04 8.01 1.34
N LEU A 17 20.37 8.13 2.48
CA LEU A 17 19.34 7.18 2.95
C LEU A 17 18.22 6.91 1.93
N ASP A 18 17.70 7.94 1.25
CA ASP A 18 16.61 7.83 0.26
C ASP A 18 16.99 7.02 -1.01
N ARG A 19 18.27 6.63 -1.14
CA ARG A 19 18.79 5.90 -2.29
C ARG A 19 18.99 4.41 -2.05
N LEU A 20 18.75 3.94 -0.82
CA LEU A 20 18.90 2.53 -0.50
C LEU A 20 17.64 1.72 -0.84
N GLY A 21 16.44 2.26 -0.58
CA GLY A 21 15.16 1.57 -0.80
C GLY A 21 14.12 2.43 -1.51
N ARG A 22 13.01 1.82 -1.93
CA ARG A 22 11.88 2.49 -2.60
C ARG A 22 10.96 3.24 -1.64
N ASP A 23 10.88 2.75 -0.42
CA ASP A 23 10.18 3.38 0.68
C ASP A 23 10.95 3.09 1.99
N THR A 24 10.50 3.68 3.09
CA THR A 24 11.20 3.55 4.36
C THR A 24 11.13 2.14 4.96
N ALA A 25 10.11 1.36 4.64
CA ALA A 25 10.01 -0.03 5.09
C ALA A 25 10.98 -0.93 4.31
N ASP A 26 11.04 -0.76 2.99
CA ASP A 26 11.99 -1.41 2.09
C ASP A 26 13.44 -1.09 2.50
N MET A 27 13.72 0.17 2.82
CA MET A 27 15.04 0.58 3.33
C MET A 27 15.40 -0.14 4.64
N ILE A 28 14.51 -0.16 5.63
CA ILE A 28 14.77 -0.86 6.92
C ILE A 28 15.02 -2.35 6.68
N GLN A 29 14.22 -2.96 5.81
CA GLN A 29 14.33 -4.37 5.47
C GLN A 29 15.71 -4.67 4.86
N LEU A 30 16.14 -3.88 3.87
CA LEU A 30 17.46 -4.01 3.27
C LEU A 30 18.59 -3.83 4.30
N ILE A 31 18.48 -2.83 5.18
CA ILE A 31 19.49 -2.60 6.23
C ILE A 31 19.60 -3.83 7.14
N LYS A 32 18.47 -4.44 7.54
CA LYS A 32 18.47 -5.66 8.37
C LYS A 32 19.04 -6.87 7.63
N GLU A 33 18.67 -7.06 6.37
CA GLU A 33 19.21 -8.15 5.55
C GLU A 33 20.73 -8.05 5.41
N PHE A 34 21.25 -6.86 5.12
CA PHE A 34 22.70 -6.64 5.08
C PHE A 34 23.36 -6.82 6.45
N ASP A 35 22.69 -6.41 7.54
CA ASP A 35 23.18 -6.62 8.91
C ASP A 35 23.29 -8.12 9.25
N GLU A 36 22.29 -8.92 8.90
CA GLU A 36 22.26 -10.38 9.08
C GLU A 36 23.32 -11.09 8.23
N MET A 37 23.66 -10.53 7.06
CA MET A 37 24.75 -11.00 6.20
C MET A 37 26.15 -10.54 6.68
N GLY A 38 26.24 -9.78 7.77
CA GLY A 38 27.50 -9.20 8.25
C GLY A 38 28.08 -8.10 7.35
N VAL A 39 27.27 -7.55 6.45
CA VAL A 39 27.60 -6.43 5.57
C VAL A 39 27.30 -5.11 6.29
N SER A 40 28.18 -4.12 6.12
CA SER A 40 27.98 -2.78 6.65
C SER A 40 27.57 -1.80 5.56
N ILE A 41 26.83 -0.76 5.93
CA ILE A 41 26.37 0.29 5.02
C ILE A 41 26.86 1.62 5.58
N ARG A 42 27.44 2.44 4.71
CA ARG A 42 27.89 3.79 5.05
C ARG A 42 27.27 4.79 4.10
N PHE A 43 26.60 5.78 4.68
CA PHE A 43 25.95 6.88 3.99
C PHE A 43 26.89 8.07 3.93
N ILE A 44 27.26 8.48 2.71
CA ILE A 44 28.31 9.49 2.47
C ILE A 44 27.86 10.87 2.95
N ASP A 45 26.69 11.33 2.50
CA ASP A 45 26.22 12.68 2.79
C ASP A 45 25.73 12.82 4.24
N ASP A 46 25.20 11.74 4.82
CA ASP A 46 24.60 11.74 6.16
C ASP A 46 25.62 11.45 7.27
N GLY A 47 26.82 10.96 6.93
CA GLY A 47 27.86 10.57 7.92
C GLY A 47 27.46 9.39 8.79
N ILE A 48 26.43 8.63 8.39
CA ILE A 48 25.87 7.51 9.13
C ILE A 48 26.53 6.22 8.68
N SER A 49 26.93 5.35 9.62
CA SER A 49 27.45 4.01 9.31
C SER A 49 26.82 2.95 10.20
N THR A 50 26.62 1.75 9.66
CA THR A 50 26.20 0.56 10.41
C THR A 50 27.41 -0.28 10.86
N GLU A 51 28.53 0.37 11.15
CA GLU A 51 29.78 -0.28 11.56
C GLU A 51 29.92 -0.29 13.10
N GLY A 52 30.56 -1.34 13.62
CA GLY A 52 30.96 -1.43 15.03
C GLY A 52 29.82 -1.31 16.05
N VAL A 53 30.11 -0.64 17.18
CA VAL A 53 29.20 -0.54 18.34
C VAL A 53 27.95 0.33 18.03
N MET A 54 28.07 1.26 17.08
CA MET A 54 26.96 2.14 16.69
C MET A 54 25.94 1.49 15.75
N ARG A 55 26.28 0.34 15.14
CA ARG A 55 25.42 -0.46 14.24
C ARG A 55 23.98 -0.57 14.75
N LYS A 56 23.78 -1.15 15.93
CA LYS A 56 22.43 -1.37 16.50
C LYS A 56 21.68 -0.07 16.80
N MET A 57 22.38 0.96 17.27
CA MET A 57 21.79 2.25 17.60
C MET A 57 21.29 2.95 16.33
N VAL A 58 22.14 3.03 15.30
CA VAL A 58 21.81 3.65 14.02
C VAL A 58 20.62 2.98 13.35
N VAL A 59 20.61 1.65 13.29
CA VAL A 59 19.49 0.89 12.71
C VAL A 59 18.20 1.15 13.49
N THR A 60 18.26 1.18 14.81
CA THR A 60 17.07 1.41 15.67
C THR A 60 16.52 2.82 15.50
N ILE A 61 17.37 3.85 15.51
CA ILE A 61 16.96 5.25 15.35
C ILE A 61 16.35 5.46 13.96
N LEU A 62 17.02 4.99 12.91
CA LEU A 62 16.50 5.11 11.54
C LEU A 62 15.16 4.39 11.37
N SER A 63 15.02 3.20 11.97
CA SER A 63 13.76 2.46 11.96
C SER A 63 12.64 3.22 12.68
N ALA A 64 12.94 3.86 13.82
CA ALA A 64 11.98 4.64 14.59
C ALA A 64 11.51 5.90 13.83
N VAL A 65 12.45 6.64 13.23
CA VAL A 65 12.16 7.84 12.43
C VAL A 65 11.28 7.48 11.23
N ALA A 66 11.65 6.43 10.51
CA ALA A 66 10.89 5.90 9.39
C ALA A 66 9.46 5.51 9.76
N GLN A 67 9.28 4.82 10.89
CA GLN A 67 7.97 4.42 11.38
C GLN A 67 7.12 5.63 11.76
N ALA A 68 7.72 6.64 12.41
CA ALA A 68 7.04 7.88 12.77
C ALA A 68 6.58 8.66 11.53
N GLU A 69 7.41 8.76 10.49
CA GLU A 69 7.04 9.43 9.24
C GLU A 69 5.90 8.72 8.51
N ARG A 70 5.97 7.38 8.41
CA ARG A 70 4.88 6.57 7.85
C ARG A 70 3.58 6.77 8.62
N HIS A 71 3.64 6.80 9.95
CA HIS A 71 2.46 7.04 10.78
C HIS A 71 1.86 8.42 10.51
N ARG A 72 2.70 9.46 10.46
CA ARG A 72 2.28 10.84 10.18
C ARG A 72 1.59 10.99 8.82
N ILE A 73 2.06 10.30 7.79
CA ILE A 73 1.42 10.29 6.46
C ILE A 73 0.03 9.65 6.54
N LEU A 74 -0.08 8.53 7.25
CA LEU A 74 -1.37 7.83 7.43
C LEU A 74 -2.37 8.67 8.23
N GLU A 75 -1.93 9.29 9.32
CA GLU A 75 -2.75 10.19 10.14
C GLU A 75 -3.35 11.30 9.27
N ARG A 76 -2.50 12.06 8.56
CA ARG A 76 -2.95 13.15 7.69
C ARG A 76 -3.90 12.69 6.58
N THR A 77 -3.63 11.51 6.00
CA THR A 77 -4.49 10.94 4.97
C THR A 77 -5.86 10.57 5.55
N ASN A 78 -5.88 10.00 6.75
CA ASN A 78 -7.11 9.61 7.42
C ASN A 78 -7.92 10.82 7.88
N GLU A 79 -7.29 11.86 8.41
CA GLU A 79 -7.92 13.15 8.72
C GLU A 79 -8.60 13.73 7.48
N GLY A 80 -7.87 13.84 6.37
CA GLY A 80 -8.42 14.31 5.09
C GLY A 80 -9.55 13.42 4.56
N HIS A 81 -9.44 12.11 4.73
CA HIS A 81 -10.49 11.16 4.35
C HIS A 81 -11.76 11.35 5.19
N ILE A 82 -11.64 11.53 6.51
CA ILE A 82 -12.77 11.79 7.41
C ILE A 82 -13.45 13.11 7.04
N GLU A 83 -12.69 14.18 6.83
CA GLU A 83 -13.24 15.47 6.41
C GLU A 83 -14.00 15.38 5.08
N ALA A 84 -13.42 14.72 4.08
CA ALA A 84 -14.05 14.53 2.79
C ALA A 84 -15.32 13.66 2.90
N LYS A 85 -15.30 12.61 3.74
CA LYS A 85 -16.48 11.80 4.03
C LYS A 85 -17.59 12.62 4.68
N ASN A 86 -17.26 13.49 5.65
CA ASN A 86 -18.20 14.40 6.29
C ASN A 86 -18.77 15.44 5.32
N LYS A 87 -17.97 15.89 4.34
CA LYS A 87 -18.42 16.73 3.21
C LYS A 87 -19.26 15.97 2.16
N GLY A 88 -19.52 14.69 2.37
CA GLY A 88 -20.36 13.87 1.50
C GLY A 88 -19.64 13.33 0.25
N VAL A 89 -18.31 13.39 0.19
CA VAL A 89 -17.54 12.80 -0.91
C VAL A 89 -17.77 11.28 -0.93
N LYS A 90 -18.29 10.78 -2.05
CA LYS A 90 -18.49 9.34 -2.27
C LYS A 90 -17.19 8.70 -2.72
N PHE A 91 -16.57 7.93 -1.83
CA PHE A 91 -15.37 7.14 -2.11
C PHE A 91 -15.69 5.83 -2.84
N GLY A 92 -14.65 5.26 -3.45
CA GLY A 92 -14.73 4.02 -4.21
C GLY A 92 -15.16 4.21 -5.67
N ARG A 93 -15.28 3.08 -6.39
CA ARG A 93 -15.66 3.08 -7.81
C ARG A 93 -17.08 3.64 -7.97
N LYS A 94 -17.24 4.66 -8.82
CA LYS A 94 -18.56 5.20 -9.18
C LYS A 94 -19.42 4.07 -9.77
N SER A 95 -20.66 3.94 -9.29
CA SER A 95 -21.61 2.95 -9.81
C SER A 95 -21.98 3.34 -11.24
N THR A 96 -21.55 2.54 -12.21
CA THR A 96 -21.89 2.73 -13.64
C THR A 96 -23.19 2.01 -14.02
N ILE A 97 -23.77 1.22 -13.12
CA ILE A 97 -24.91 0.34 -13.40
C ILE A 97 -26.20 1.01 -12.95
N ASN A 98 -27.18 1.02 -13.85
CA ASN A 98 -28.53 1.48 -13.56
C ASN A 98 -29.29 0.42 -12.75
N LYS A 99 -29.22 0.52 -11.43
CA LYS A 99 -29.88 -0.43 -10.52
C LYS A 99 -31.40 -0.49 -10.71
N LYS A 100 -32.03 0.64 -11.03
CA LYS A 100 -33.50 0.72 -11.22
C LYS A 100 -33.95 -0.11 -12.42
N GLU A 101 -33.18 -0.07 -13.49
CA GLU A 101 -33.46 -0.82 -14.71
C GLU A 101 -33.32 -2.34 -14.49
N VAL A 102 -32.29 -2.78 -13.76
CA VAL A 102 -32.12 -4.19 -13.36
C VAL A 102 -33.34 -4.69 -12.57
N VAL A 103 -33.81 -3.87 -11.62
CA VAL A 103 -34.97 -4.20 -10.78
C VAL A 103 -36.26 -4.24 -11.59
N SER A 104 -36.49 -3.26 -12.46
CA SER A 104 -37.68 -3.21 -13.31
C SER A 104 -37.77 -4.41 -14.26
N LEU A 105 -36.66 -4.80 -14.89
CA LEU A 105 -36.63 -6.00 -15.74
C LEU A 105 -36.90 -7.28 -14.93
N ARG A 106 -36.47 -7.34 -13.68
CA ARG A 106 -36.77 -8.47 -12.81
C ARG A 106 -38.24 -8.53 -12.42
N GLU A 107 -38.86 -7.38 -12.14
CA GLU A 107 -40.31 -7.27 -11.86
C GLU A 107 -41.16 -7.64 -13.08
N GLN A 108 -40.65 -7.38 -14.30
CA GLN A 108 -41.25 -7.86 -15.56
C GLN A 108 -41.11 -9.38 -15.78
N GLY A 109 -40.48 -10.10 -14.84
CA GLY A 109 -40.35 -11.56 -14.89
C GLY A 109 -39.11 -12.08 -15.62
N LEU A 110 -38.21 -11.22 -16.12
CA LEU A 110 -37.03 -11.68 -16.84
C LEU A 110 -36.06 -12.47 -15.94
N GLY A 111 -35.42 -13.47 -16.54
CA GLY A 111 -34.37 -14.27 -15.89
C GLY A 111 -33.10 -13.44 -15.62
N THR A 112 -32.38 -13.74 -14.55
CA THR A 112 -31.14 -13.05 -14.18
C THR A 112 -30.08 -13.10 -15.29
N THR A 113 -30.00 -14.20 -16.02
CA THR A 113 -29.09 -14.38 -17.17
C THR A 113 -29.48 -13.49 -18.37
N GLU A 114 -30.77 -13.33 -18.62
CA GLU A 114 -31.25 -12.46 -19.71
C GLU A 114 -31.02 -10.99 -19.39
N ILE A 115 -31.25 -10.58 -18.14
CA ILE A 115 -30.97 -9.21 -17.67
C ILE A 115 -29.48 -8.89 -17.80
N ALA A 116 -28.62 -9.82 -17.40
CA ALA A 116 -27.16 -9.69 -17.52
C ALA A 116 -26.73 -9.46 -18.98
N ARG A 117 -27.30 -10.23 -19.92
CA ARG A 117 -27.02 -10.11 -21.35
C ARG A 117 -27.56 -8.80 -21.92
N LYS A 118 -28.80 -8.43 -21.58
CA LYS A 118 -29.48 -7.23 -22.08
C LYS A 118 -28.77 -5.94 -21.66
N LEU A 119 -28.26 -5.90 -20.43
CA LEU A 119 -27.58 -4.74 -19.86
C LEU A 119 -26.04 -4.82 -19.96
N ASN A 120 -25.50 -5.87 -20.58
CA ASN A 120 -24.07 -6.13 -20.70
C ASN A 120 -23.29 -6.02 -19.36
N ILE A 121 -23.84 -6.66 -18.32
CA ILE A 121 -23.25 -6.72 -16.98
C ILE A 121 -23.04 -8.15 -16.53
N GLY A 122 -22.11 -8.38 -15.60
CA GLY A 122 -21.88 -9.71 -15.03
C GLY A 122 -23.11 -10.23 -14.26
N ARG A 123 -23.40 -11.53 -14.40
CA ARG A 123 -24.49 -12.20 -13.67
C ARG A 123 -24.40 -11.98 -12.15
N SER A 124 -23.19 -12.03 -11.59
CA SER A 124 -22.92 -11.76 -10.18
C SER A 124 -23.38 -10.36 -9.74
N THR A 125 -23.28 -9.38 -10.63
CA THR A 125 -23.73 -8.01 -10.35
C THR A 125 -25.25 -7.90 -10.35
N VAL A 126 -25.93 -8.62 -11.25
CA VAL A 126 -27.40 -8.73 -11.24
C VAL A 126 -27.89 -9.34 -9.93
N TYR A 127 -27.31 -10.46 -9.50
CA TYR A 127 -27.64 -11.09 -8.21
C TYR A 127 -27.38 -10.14 -7.03
N LYS A 128 -26.23 -9.46 -7.00
CA LYS A 128 -25.90 -8.50 -5.94
C LYS A 128 -26.90 -7.34 -5.85
N ILE A 129 -27.39 -6.85 -6.99
CA ILE A 129 -28.39 -5.76 -7.02
C ILE A 129 -29.77 -6.25 -6.56
N ILE A 130 -30.18 -7.46 -6.95
CA ILE A 130 -31.46 -8.04 -6.56
C ILE A 130 -31.48 -8.34 -5.05
N ASN A 131 -30.43 -8.96 -4.51
CA ASN A 131 -30.35 -9.33 -3.10
C ASN A 131 -30.29 -8.09 -2.19
N ASN A 132 -29.55 -7.04 -2.57
CA ASN A 132 -29.50 -5.79 -1.82
C ASN A 132 -30.81 -4.96 -1.84
N LYS A 133 -31.87 -5.40 -2.54
CA LYS A 133 -33.21 -4.78 -2.48
C LYS A 133 -34.08 -5.40 -1.37
N GLN A 134 -33.70 -6.56 -0.84
CA GLN A 134 -34.48 -7.27 0.18
C GLN A 134 -34.13 -6.84 1.62
N ASP A 135 -33.08 -6.03 1.80
CA ASP A 135 -32.72 -5.33 3.04
C ASP A 135 -33.13 -3.86 2.97
#